data_AF-A0A9D1GXN5-F1
#
_entry.id   AF-A0A9D1GXN5-F1
#
_cell.length_a   1.000
_cell.length_b   1.000
_cell.length_c   1.000
_cell.angle_alpha   90.00
_cell.angle_beta   90.00
_cell.angle_gamma   90.00
#
_symmetry.space_group_name_H-M   'P 1'
#
loop_
_entity.id
_entity.type
_entity.pdbx_description
1 polymer ?
#
loop_
_entity_poly.entity_id
_entity_poly.type
_entity_poly.pdbx_seq_one_letter_code
_entity_poly.pdbx_strand_id
1 'polypeptide(L)'
;MEMHLQDFLGQHPWLLWLSLIPLLVAAELLWRRRVFLSWTVAVVVGAVLAAVAPWLWWLQLLGALGAGMAAHRWIRPWLLRRLPEPRAVR
;
A
#
# COMPACT_ATOMS: atom_id res chain seq x y z
N MET A 1 -24.84 0.76 -23.33
CA MET A 1 -23.95 1.83 -22.84
C MET A 1 -22.58 1.22 -22.65
N GLU A 2 -21.67 1.45 -23.59
CA GLU A 2 -20.27 1.04 -23.45
C GLU A 2 -19.61 2.00 -22.48
N MET A 3 -19.36 1.55 -21.26
CA MET A 3 -18.60 2.32 -20.29
C MET A 3 -17.11 2.03 -20.52
N HIS A 4 -16.38 3.04 -20.99
CA HIS A 4 -14.93 2.91 -21.14
C HIS A 4 -14.28 2.77 -19.77
N LEU A 5 -13.35 1.83 -19.67
CA LEU A 5 -12.64 1.50 -18.43
C LEU A 5 -11.88 2.71 -17.87
N GLN A 6 -11.41 3.59 -18.75
CA GLN A 6 -10.76 4.85 -18.42
C GLN A 6 -11.71 5.83 -17.72
N ASP A 7 -12.96 5.93 -18.17
CA ASP A 7 -13.95 6.84 -17.56
C ASP A 7 -14.33 6.36 -16.16
N PHE A 8 -14.50 5.04 -16.00
CA PHE A 8 -14.79 4.42 -14.71
C PHE A 8 -13.65 4.60 -13.70
N LEU A 9 -12.40 4.38 -14.12
CA LEU A 9 -11.23 4.56 -13.24
C LEU A 9 -10.95 6.04 -12.94
N GLY A 10 -11.25 6.95 -13.88
CA GLY A 10 -11.18 8.39 -13.64
C GLY A 10 -12.15 8.85 -12.55
N GLN A 11 -13.34 8.24 -12.48
CA GLN A 11 -14.33 8.52 -11.44
C GLN A 11 -14.01 7.84 -10.09
N HIS A 12 -13.25 6.75 -10.12
CA HIS A 12 -12.93 5.94 -8.93
C HIS A 12 -11.43 5.66 -8.79
N PRO A 13 -10.58 6.70 -8.62
CA PRO A 13 -9.13 6.54 -8.52
C PRO A 13 -8.71 5.73 -7.27
N TRP A 14 -9.57 5.65 -6.25
CA TRP A 14 -9.35 4.80 -5.08
C TRP A 14 -9.30 3.31 -5.42
N LEU A 15 -9.95 2.85 -6.51
CA LEU A 15 -9.86 1.47 -6.98
C LEU A 15 -8.45 1.11 -7.48
N LEU A 16 -7.73 2.08 -8.06
CA LEU A 16 -6.34 1.89 -8.47
C LEU A 16 -5.45 1.65 -7.25
N TRP A 17 -5.65 2.41 -6.18
CA TRP A 17 -4.94 2.18 -4.93
C TRP A 17 -5.33 0.86 -4.29
N LEU A 18 -6.61 0.49 -4.28
CA LEU A 18 -7.03 -0.80 -3.73
C LEU A 18 -6.46 -1.99 -4.50
N SER A 19 -6.32 -1.90 -5.83
CA SER A 19 -5.72 -3.00 -6.62
C SER A 19 -4.24 -3.19 -6.31
N LEU A 20 -3.53 -2.15 -5.86
CA LEU A 20 -2.15 -2.27 -5.39
C LEU A 20 -2.00 -3.09 -4.11
N ILE A 21 -3.04 -3.19 -3.27
CA ILE A 21 -3.00 -3.97 -2.01
C ILE A 21 -2.72 -5.45 -2.27
N PRO A 22 -3.51 -6.18 -3.08
CA PRO A 22 -3.24 -7.59 -3.36
C PRO A 22 -1.92 -7.80 -4.11
N LEU A 23 -1.48 -6.85 -4.97
CA LEU A 23 -0.15 -6.92 -5.60
C LEU A 23 0.98 -6.85 -4.57
N LEU A 24 0.89 -5.94 -3.59
CA LEU A 24 1.89 -5.85 -2.51
C LEU A 24 1.87 -7.07 -1.61
N VAL A 25 0.69 -7.62 -1.31
CA VAL A 25 0.56 -8.86 -0.53
C VAL A 25 1.15 -10.05 -1.30
N ALA A 26 0.90 -10.15 -2.60
CA ALA A 26 1.49 -11.19 -3.44
C ALA A 26 3.02 -11.05 -3.54
N ALA A 27 3.52 -9.82 -3.71
CA ALA A 27 4.95 -9.53 -3.71
C ALA A 27 5.63 -9.87 -2.38
N GLU A 28 4.97 -9.57 -1.25
CA GLU A 28 5.43 -9.96 0.09
C GLU A 28 5.53 -11.49 0.20
N LEU A 29 4.52 -12.22 -0.27
CA LEU A 29 4.49 -13.67 -0.24
C LEU A 29 5.62 -14.30 -1.09
N LEU A 30 5.89 -13.70 -2.25
CA LEU A 30 6.91 -14.18 -3.19
C LEU A 30 8.34 -13.88 -2.71
N TRP A 31 8.60 -12.67 -2.22
CA TRP A 31 9.95 -12.26 -1.80
C TRP A 31 10.28 -12.59 -0.35
N ARG A 32 9.27 -12.91 0.48
CA ARG A 32 9.40 -13.20 1.93
C ARG A 32 10.16 -12.12 2.72
N ARG A 33 10.28 -10.93 2.14
CA ARG A 33 10.95 -9.75 2.70
C ARG A 33 9.83 -8.84 3.19
N ARG A 34 9.64 -8.80 4.51
CA ARG A 34 8.67 -8.01 5.32
C ARG A 34 8.66 -6.49 5.10
N VAL A 35 9.31 -6.05 4.04
CA VAL A 35 9.38 -4.68 3.55
C VAL A 35 8.05 -4.29 2.90
N PHE A 36 7.41 -5.17 2.13
CA PHE A 36 6.19 -4.83 1.38
C PHE A 36 4.98 -4.63 2.30
N LEU A 37 4.95 -5.31 3.45
CA LEU A 37 3.99 -5.09 4.54
C LEU A 37 4.00 -3.65 5.08
N SER A 38 5.16 -2.98 5.06
CA SER A 38 5.25 -1.57 5.47
C SER A 38 4.63 -0.64 4.42
N TRP A 39 4.74 -1.02 3.14
CA TRP A 39 4.19 -0.28 2.01
C TRP A 39 2.67 -0.43 1.87
N THR A 40 2.07 -1.44 2.48
CA THR A 40 0.61 -1.57 2.53
C THR A 40 -0.03 -0.35 3.20
N VAL A 41 0.62 0.22 4.22
CA VAL A 41 0.17 1.46 4.89
C VAL A 41 0.17 2.64 3.91
N ALA A 42 1.18 2.76 3.06
CA ALA A 42 1.26 3.79 2.02
C ALA A 42 0.05 3.72 1.09
N VAL A 43 -0.28 2.51 0.65
CA VAL A 43 -1.37 2.25 -0.29
C VAL A 43 -2.74 2.52 0.34
N VAL A 44 -2.93 2.15 1.61
CA VAL A 44 -4.17 2.46 2.34
C VAL A 44 -4.36 3.98 2.47
N VAL A 45 -3.31 4.72 2.82
CA VAL A 45 -3.39 6.20 2.91
C VAL A 45 -3.68 6.81 1.54
N GLY A 46 -3.03 6.32 0.48
CA GLY A 46 -3.32 6.75 -0.89
C GLY A 46 -4.77 6.49 -1.29
N ALA A 47 -5.33 5.31 -0.96
CA ALA A 47 -6.73 4.97 -1.22
C ALA A 47 -7.71 5.89 -0.47
N VAL A 48 -7.46 6.19 0.80
CA VAL A 48 -8.29 7.09 1.60
C VAL A 48 -8.26 8.51 1.02
N LEU A 49 -7.08 9.01 0.66
CA LEU A 49 -6.95 10.33 0.04
C LEU A 49 -7.64 10.39 -1.32
N ALA A 50 -7.56 9.32 -2.11
CA ALA A 50 -8.26 9.22 -3.39
C ALA A 50 -9.78 9.14 -3.24
N ALA A 51 -10.29 8.59 -2.14
CA ALA A 51 -11.72 8.55 -1.84
C ALA A 51 -12.25 9.92 -1.36
N VAL A 52 -11.46 10.66 -0.57
CA VAL A 52 -11.87 11.96 -0.01
C VAL A 52 -11.64 13.11 -1.00
N ALA A 53 -10.52 13.09 -1.72
CA ALA A 53 -10.09 14.14 -2.62
C ALA A 53 -9.53 13.56 -3.93
N PRO A 54 -10.38 12.95 -4.77
CA PRO A 54 -9.97 12.30 -6.02
C PRO A 54 -9.27 13.25 -7.00
N TRP A 55 -9.60 14.54 -6.98
CA TRP A 55 -9.00 15.55 -7.86
C TRP A 55 -7.58 15.98 -7.45
N LEU A 56 -7.17 15.70 -6.21
CA LEU A 56 -5.86 16.07 -5.65
C LEU A 56 -4.86 14.91 -5.76
N TRP A 57 -4.58 14.46 -6.98
CA TRP A 57 -3.66 13.34 -7.23
C TRP A 57 -2.25 13.54 -6.64
N TRP A 58 -1.74 14.78 -6.66
CA TRP A 58 -0.47 15.12 -6.00
C TRP A 58 -0.49 14.86 -4.49
N LEU A 59 -1.61 15.16 -3.82
CA LEU A 59 -1.75 14.94 -2.37
C LEU A 59 -1.80 13.45 -2.05
N GLN A 60 -2.45 12.65 -2.92
CA GLN A 60 -2.47 11.19 -2.80
C GLN A 60 -1.05 10.61 -2.86
N LEU A 61 -0.23 11.06 -3.82
CA LEU A 61 1.16 10.62 -3.97
C LEU A 61 2.01 11.04 -2.78
N LEU A 62 1.94 12.31 -2.36
CA LEU A 62 2.70 12.82 -1.23
C LEU A 62 2.31 12.14 0.08
N GLY A 63 1.00 11.94 0.29
CA GLY A 63 0.47 11.25 1.46
C GLY A 63 0.89 9.77 1.51
N ALA A 64 0.80 9.06 0.38
CA ALA A 64 1.25 7.67 0.28
C ALA A 64 2.76 7.54 0.49
N LEU A 65 3.58 8.41 -0.14
CA LEU A 65 5.03 8.43 0.07
C LEU A 65 5.40 8.72 1.52
N GLY A 66 4.80 9.75 2.12
CA GLY A 66 5.03 10.13 3.51
C GLY A 66 4.63 9.01 4.47
N ALA A 67 3.45 8.42 4.28
CA ALA A 67 2.98 7.30 5.09
C ALA A 67 3.84 6.05 4.91
N GLY A 68 4.28 5.74 3.69
CA GLY A 68 5.18 4.63 3.40
C GLY A 68 6.55 4.79 4.05
N MET A 69 7.15 5.97 3.96
CA MET A 69 8.42 6.29 4.62
C MET A 69 8.29 6.24 6.14
N ALA A 70 7.23 6.81 6.70
CA ALA A 70 6.94 6.77 8.13
C ALA A 70 6.75 5.33 8.61
N ALA A 71 5.93 4.54 7.91
CA ALA A 71 5.71 3.12 8.19
C ALA A 71 7.02 2.33 8.10
N HIS A 72 7.82 2.54 7.06
CA HIS A 72 9.09 1.84 6.90
C HIS A 72 10.08 2.18 8.03
N ARG A 73 10.11 3.44 8.48
CA ARG A 73 11.02 3.90 9.53
C ARG A 73 10.56 3.50 10.94
N TRP A 74 9.25 3.46 11.20
CA TRP A 74 8.68 3.28 12.55
C TRP A 74 8.05 1.89 12.76
N ILE A 75 7.35 1.35 11.77
CA ILE A 75 6.65 0.05 11.90
C ILE A 75 7.63 -1.10 11.68
N ARG A 76 8.60 -0.99 10.77
CA ARG A 76 9.64 -2.03 10.56
C ARG A 76 10.36 -2.48 11.84
N PRO A 77 10.92 -1.58 12.69
CA PRO A 77 11.57 -2.01 13.93
C PRO A 77 10.60 -2.65 14.93
N TRP A 78 9.33 -2.23 14.93
CA TRP A 78 8.31 -2.82 15.80
C TRP A 78 7.85 -4.21 15.31
N LEU A 79 7.72 -4.38 13.99
CA LEU A 79 7.33 -5.65 13.37
C LEU A 79 8.39 -6.73 13.60
N LEU A 80 9.67 -6.39 13.40
CA LEU A 80 10.80 -7.30 13.62
C LEU A 80 10.90 -7.77 15.08
N ARG A 81 10.50 -6.95 16.05
CA ARG A 81 10.46 -7.33 17.47
C ARG A 81 9.34 -8.30 17.83
N ARG A 82 8.29 -8.40 17.02
CA ARG A 82 7.09 -9.22 17.31
C ARG A 82 7.09 -10.58 16.63
N LEU A 83 8.07 -10.85 15.79
CA LEU A 83 8.14 -12.08 15.03
C LEU A 83 9.12 -13.01 15.75
N PRO A 84 8.67 -14.20 16.17
CA PRO A 84 9.58 -15.20 16.69
C PRO A 84 10.68 -15.43 15.66
N GLU A 85 11.94 -15.42 16.11
CA GLU A 85 13.08 -15.89 15.31
C GLU A 85 12.67 -17.18 14.59
N PRO A 86 12.87 -17.29 13.27
CA PRO A 86 12.63 -18.54 12.57
C PRO A 86 13.51 -19.58 13.27
N ARG A 87 12.88 -20.51 13.99
CA ARG A 87 13.59 -21.59 14.67
C ARG A 87 14.52 -22.20 13.64
N ALA A 88 15.82 -22.07 13.87
CA ALA A 88 16.81 -22.80 13.10
C ALA A 88 16.45 -24.27 13.27
N VAL A 89 15.88 -24.86 12.23
CA VAL A 89 15.73 -26.30 12.13
C VAL A 89 17.18 -26.80 11.96
N ARG A 90 17.76 -27.24 13.08
CA ARG A 90 19.02 -27.98 13.11
C ARG A 90 18.82 -29.34 12.46
#